data_AF-A0A227HXQ5-F1
#
_entry.id   AF-A0A227HXQ5-F1
#
_cell.length_a   1.000
_cell.length_b   1.000
_cell.length_c   1.000
_cell.angle_alpha   90.00
_cell.angle_beta   90.00
_cell.angle_gamma   90.00
#
_symmetry.space_group_name_H-M   'P 1'
#
loop_
_entity.id
_entity.type
_entity.pdbx_description
1 polymer ?
#
loop_
_entity_poly.entity_id
_entity_poly.type
_entity_poly.pdbx_seq_one_letter_code
_entity_poly.pdbx_strand_id
1 'polypeptide(L)' 'MWRTMRECMDRGMNEEGILPGPLRVPRRAAALRQQLLTSEKTTNDPMSVVDWVNMFAFAVNEENAAGGR' A
#
# COMPACT_ATOMS: atom_id res chain seq x y z
N MET A 1 -3.25 15.40 -12.33
CA MET A 1 -3.55 14.94 -10.96
C MET A 1 -3.74 13.43 -10.89
N TRP A 2 -4.66 12.83 -11.67
CA TRP A 2 -4.90 11.37 -11.64
C TRP A 2 -3.66 10.50 -11.95
N ARG A 3 -2.81 10.91 -12.90
CA ARG A 3 -1.58 10.18 -13.24
C ARG A 3 -0.62 10.09 -12.05
N THR A 4 -0.38 11.21 -11.37
CA THR A 4 0.49 11.28 -10.19
C THR A 4 -0.05 10.43 -9.04
N MET A 5 -1.36 10.48 -8.77
CA MET A 5 -1.98 9.59 -7.77
C MET A 5 -1.75 8.11 -8.09
N ARG A 6 -1.89 7.73 -9.37
CA ARG A 6 -1.64 6.36 -9.80
C ARG A 6 -0.18 5.95 -9.63
N GLU A 7 0.75 6.82 -10.01
CA GLU A 7 2.19 6.59 -9.85
C GLU A 7 2.57 6.44 -8.36
N CYS A 8 2.03 7.27 -7.47
CA CYS A 8 2.25 7.11 -6.03
C CYS A 8 1.68 5.80 -5.49
N MET A 9 0.45 5.45 -5.89
CA MET A 9 -0.12 4.16 -5.47
C MET A 9 0.73 2.99 -5.98
N ASP A 10 1.18 3.02 -7.24
CA ASP A 10 1.99 1.93 -7.81
C ASP A 10 3.34 1.79 -7.09
N ARG A 11 4.01 2.91 -6.77
CA ARG A 11 5.24 2.87 -5.95
C ARG A 11 4.97 2.32 -4.56
N GLY A 12 3.98 2.86 -3.84
CA GLY A 12 3.66 2.39 -2.48
C GLY A 12 3.24 0.92 -2.42
N MET A 13 2.60 0.40 -3.47
CA MET A 13 2.21 -1.02 -3.57
C MET A 13 3.36 -1.98 -3.88
N ASN A 14 4.48 -1.49 -4.42
CA ASN A 14 5.60 -2.32 -4.85
C ASN A 14 6.87 -2.09 -4.03
N GLU A 15 6.95 -1.01 -3.27
CA GLU A 15 8.14 -0.63 -2.52
C GLU A 15 8.09 -1.15 -1.07
N GLU A 16 9.07 -1.97 -0.74
CA GLU A 16 9.26 -2.55 0.59
C GLU A 16 10.32 -1.78 1.39
N GLY A 17 10.44 -2.13 2.67
CA GLY A 17 11.50 -1.60 3.54
C GLY A 17 10.96 -0.72 4.66
N ILE A 18 11.77 0.25 5.09
CA ILE A 18 11.51 1.09 6.26
C ILE A 18 11.42 2.54 5.80
N LEU A 19 10.36 3.24 6.23
CA LEU A 19 10.19 4.65 5.98
C LEU A 19 11.33 5.48 6.60
N PRO A 20 11.81 6.52 5.90
CA PRO A 20 12.81 7.42 6.43
C PRO A 20 12.25 8.16 7.65
N GLY A 21 13.10 8.35 8.66
CA GLY A 21 12.74 9.07 9.88
C GLY A 21 13.12 8.32 11.16
N PRO A 22 12.95 8.97 12.33
CA PRO A 22 13.43 8.43 13.61
C PRO A 22 12.63 7.21 14.10
N LEU A 23 11.39 7.04 13.61
CA LEU A 23 10.46 6.01 14.08
C LEU A 23 10.63 4.65 13.40
N ARG A 24 11.51 4.52 12.40
CA ARG A 24 11.81 3.26 11.67
C ARG A 24 10.56 2.43 11.34
N VAL A 25 9.54 3.07 10.79
CA VAL A 25 8.25 2.43 10.51
C VAL A 25 8.37 1.57 9.24
N PRO A 26 8.02 0.27 9.27
CA PRO A 26 8.04 -0.56 8.07
C PRO A 26 6.91 -0.15 7.11
N ARG A 27 7.19 -0.22 5.81
CA ARG A 27 6.17 -0.13 4.77
C ARG A 27 5.27 -1.37 4.82
N ARG A 28 3.95 -1.16 4.77
CA ARG A 28 2.92 -2.20 4.93
C ARG A 28 2.13 -2.45 3.66
N ALA A 29 2.05 -1.47 2.75
CA ALA A 29 1.21 -1.57 1.57
C ALA A 29 1.60 -2.75 0.65
N ALA A 30 2.90 -2.94 0.38
CA ALA A 30 3.39 -4.04 -0.45
C ALA A 30 3.06 -5.43 0.14
N ALA A 31 3.29 -5.63 1.44
CA ALA A 31 2.99 -6.89 2.11
C ALA A 31 1.47 -7.19 2.12
N LEU A 32 0.65 -6.17 2.40
CA LEU A 32 -0.80 -6.30 2.40
C LEU A 32 -1.35 -6.63 1.00
N ARG A 33 -0.79 -6.02 -0.06
CA ARG A 33 -1.13 -6.36 -1.44
C ARG A 33 -0.86 -7.83 -1.77
N GLN A 34 0.29 -8.37 -1.37
CA GLN A 34 0.61 -9.80 -1.59
C GLN A 34 -0.37 -10.73 -0.86
N GLN A 35 -0.75 -10.37 0.37
CA GLN A 35 -1.76 -11.10 1.12
C GLN A 35 -3.12 -11.06 0.42
N LEU A 36 -3.57 -9.90 -0.03
CA LEU A 36 -4.86 -9.74 -0.71
C LEU A 36 -4.92 -10.52 -2.03
N LEU A 37 -3.87 -10.46 -2.85
CA LEU A 37 -3.78 -11.22 -4.11
C LEU A 37 -3.79 -12.74 -3.89
N THR A 38 -3.28 -13.20 -2.75
CA THR A 38 -3.29 -14.63 -2.40
C THR A 38 -4.67 -15.05 -1.88
N SER A 39 -5.26 -14.24 -1.00
CA SER A 39 -6.55 -14.51 -0.37
C SER A 39 -7.72 -14.42 -1.34
N GLU A 40 -7.70 -13.51 -2.32
CA GLU A 40 -8.76 -13.36 -3.33
C GLU A 40 -9.04 -14.65 -4.10
N LYS A 41 -8.02 -15.53 -4.25
CA LYS A 41 -8.16 -16.83 -4.92
C LYS A 41 -8.81 -17.90 -4.04
N THR A 42 -8.91 -17.67 -2.73
CA THR A 42 -9.28 -18.69 -1.74
C THR A 42 -10.55 -18.33 -0.97
N THR A 43 -10.89 -17.05 -0.86
CA THR A 43 -12.06 -16.59 -0.12
C THR A 43 -12.88 -15.56 -0.91
N ASN A 44 -14.21 -15.67 -0.82
CA ASN A 44 -15.16 -14.68 -1.33
C ASN A 44 -15.71 -13.88 -0.15
N ASP A 45 -14.80 -13.23 0.59
CA ASP A 45 -15.16 -12.38 1.73
C ASP A 45 -15.58 -10.99 1.22
N PRO A 46 -16.84 -10.55 1.45
CA PRO A 46 -17.31 -9.22 1.08
C PRO A 46 -16.50 -8.08 1.70
N MET A 47 -15.82 -8.32 2.83
CA MET A 47 -14.98 -7.31 3.50
C MET A 47 -13.62 -7.11 2.82
N SER A 48 -13.22 -7.98 1.89
CA SER A 48 -11.94 -7.86 1.16
C SER A 48 -11.79 -6.52 0.43
N VAL A 49 -12.89 -5.92 -0.03
CA VAL A 49 -12.88 -4.58 -0.66
C VAL A 49 -12.36 -3.51 0.30
N VAL A 50 -12.68 -3.61 1.59
CA VAL A 50 -12.21 -2.66 2.61
C VAL A 50 -10.70 -2.79 2.80
N ASP A 51 -10.16 -4.00 2.75
CA ASP A 51 -8.72 -4.23 2.86
C ASP A 51 -7.97 -3.67 1.65
N TRP A 52 -8.53 -3.78 0.45
CA TRP A 52 -7.99 -3.10 -0.73
C TRP A 52 -7.94 -1.58 -0.56
N VAL A 53 -9.01 -0.97 -0.02
CA VAL A 53 -9.03 0.48 0.29
C VAL A 53 -7.98 0.86 1.34
N ASN A 54 -7.85 0.07 2.41
CA ASN A 54 -6.82 0.27 3.44
C ASN A 54 -5.41 0.18 2.86
N MET A 55 -5.18 -0.79 1.97
CA MET A 55 -3.92 -0.97 1.27
C MET A 55 -3.57 0.28 0.44
N PHE A 56 -4.51 0.83 -0.33
CA PHE A 56 -4.29 2.07 -1.08
C PHE A 56 -4.01 3.27 -0.16
N ALA A 57 -4.71 3.38 0.97
CA ALA A 57 -4.46 4.42 1.96
C ALA A 57 -3.04 4.33 2.54
N PHE A 58 -2.55 3.12 2.84
CA PHE A 58 -1.16 2.92 3.25
C PHE A 58 -0.18 3.30 2.14
N ALA A 59 -0.41 2.90 0.89
CA ALA A 59 0.49 3.19 -0.22
C ALA A 59 0.72 4.71 -0.39
N VAL A 60 -0.36 5.50 -0.32
CA VAL A 60 -0.28 6.97 -0.44
C VAL A 60 0.40 7.59 0.78
N ASN A 61 0.05 7.15 1.99
CA ASN A 61 0.64 7.67 3.23
C ASN A 61 2.14 7.36 3.34
N GLU A 62 2.54 6.15 2.91
CA GLU A 62 3.93 5.71 2.92
C GLU A 62 4.76 6.50 1.90
N GLU A 63 4.23 6.72 0.69
CA GLU A 63 4.90 7.59 -0.29
C GLU A 63 5.03 9.03 0.20
N ASN A 64 3.99 9.58 0.84
CA ASN A 64 4.06 10.91 1.43
C ASN A 64 5.12 10.99 2.54
N ALA A 65 5.17 9.99 3.43
CA ALA A 65 6.16 9.91 4.50
C ALA A 65 7.59 9.68 3.98
N ALA A 66 7.74 9.01 2.84
CA ALA A 66 9.03 8.80 2.17
C ALA A 66 9.53 10.04 1.40
N GLY A 67 8.75 11.13 1.33
CA GLY A 67 9.09 12.33 0.58
C GLY A 67 8.76 12.24 -0.92
N GLY A 68 7.90 11.30 -1.31
CA GLY A 68 7.33 11.20 -2.65
C GLY A 68 6.49 12.43 -2.99
N ARG A 69 6.70 13.00 -4.19
CA ARG A 69 5.83 14.02 -4.79
C ARG A 69 4.59 13.39 -5.39
#